data_AF-A0A6C0DI55-F1
#
_entry.id   AF-A0A6C0DI55-F1
#
_cell.length_a   1.000
_cell.length_b   1.000
_cell.length_c   1.000
_cell.angle_alpha   90.00
_cell.angle_beta   90.00
_cell.angle_gamma   90.00
#
_symmetry.space_group_name_H-M   'P 1'
#
loop_
_entity.id
_entity.type
_entity.pdbx_description
1 polymer ?
#
loop_
_entity_poly.entity_id
_entity_poly.type
_entity_poly.pdbx_seq_one_letter_code
_entity_poly.pdbx_strand_id
1 'polypeptide(L)'
;MFKEVTEFFFQPLVAFTILVLFLLIYICFIGYEGGFTEKFLHFGPGTTPENTTNFIGIKMDTWEKVGILYVVSFFSALINQYYVFAVSENLGSYVWQRAEKVVPHDKFWTYFILFAEPVIGQLLGVIAFFTTLTLQLQFILPEMVGGMIAHIPGVMRRLADKEFDPEYLLKNKKK
;
A
#
# COMPACT_ATOMS: atom_id res chain seq x y z
N MET A 1 6.28 -9.59 35.13
CA MET A 1 5.76 -10.65 34.25
C MET A 1 4.79 -10.15 33.18
N PHE A 2 3.52 -9.81 33.47
CA PHE A 2 2.57 -9.39 32.41
C PHE A 2 3.03 -8.13 31.65
N LYS A 3 3.51 -7.11 32.37
CA LYS A 3 4.04 -5.87 31.80
C LYS A 3 5.27 -6.09 30.90
N GLU A 4 6.19 -6.95 31.32
CA GLU A 4 7.42 -7.25 30.56
C GLU A 4 7.10 -8.03 29.27
N VAL A 5 6.15 -8.96 29.33
CA VAL A 5 5.66 -9.68 28.16
C VAL A 5 5.00 -8.72 27.18
N THR A 6 4.14 -7.82 27.65
CA THR A 6 3.51 -6.81 26.77
C THR A 6 4.56 -5.88 26.15
N GLU A 7 5.56 -5.43 26.91
CA GLU A 7 6.62 -4.58 26.37
C GLU A 7 7.45 -5.27 25.29
N PHE A 8 7.70 -6.58 25.42
CA PHE A 8 8.39 -7.37 24.40
C PHE A 8 7.62 -7.44 23.08
N PHE A 9 6.33 -7.77 23.11
CA PHE A 9 5.51 -7.89 21.88
C PHE A 9 5.30 -6.55 21.16
N PHE A 10 5.37 -5.44 21.87
CA PHE A 10 5.24 -4.10 21.29
C PHE A 10 6.57 -3.53 20.77
N GLN A 11 7.68 -4.27 20.83
CA GLN A 11 8.92 -3.87 20.17
C GLN A 11 8.75 -3.97 18.64
N PRO A 12 9.09 -2.92 17.85
CA PRO A 12 8.86 -2.91 16.41
C PRO A 12 9.47 -4.10 15.65
N LEU A 13 10.68 -4.53 16.02
CA LEU A 13 11.36 -5.66 15.40
C LEU A 13 10.67 -7.00 15.69
N VAL A 14 10.20 -7.18 16.94
CA VAL A 14 9.47 -8.39 17.35
C VAL A 14 8.14 -8.45 16.61
N ALA A 15 7.38 -7.34 16.61
CA ALA A 15 6.12 -7.24 15.88
C ALA A 15 6.30 -7.51 14.37
N PHE A 16 7.32 -6.93 13.74
CA PHE A 16 7.66 -7.19 12.33
C PHE A 16 8.00 -8.66 12.09
N THR A 17 8.81 -9.28 12.96
CA THR A 17 9.19 -10.69 12.84
C THR A 17 7.97 -11.61 12.95
N ILE A 18 7.09 -11.36 13.91
CA ILE A 18 5.83 -12.10 14.08
C ILE A 18 4.96 -11.95 12.83
N LEU A 19 4.84 -10.73 12.29
CA LEU A 19 4.07 -10.49 11.08
C LEU A 19 4.63 -11.25 9.87
N VAL A 20 5.95 -11.22 9.66
CA VAL A 20 6.59 -11.96 8.56
C VAL A 20 6.38 -13.47 8.70
N LEU A 21 6.58 -14.03 9.91
CA LEU A 21 6.33 -15.44 10.18
C LEU A 21 4.86 -15.81 9.93
N PHE A 22 3.93 -14.97 10.38
CA PHE A 22 2.51 -15.16 10.12
C PHE A 22 2.19 -15.16 8.62
N LEU A 23 2.72 -14.20 7.86
CA LEU A 23 2.51 -14.13 6.40
C LEU A 23 3.08 -15.37 5.68
N LEU A 24 4.24 -15.87 6.10
CA LEU A 24 4.82 -17.09 5.56
C LEU A 24 3.94 -18.31 5.83
N ILE A 25 3.47 -18.48 7.07
CA ILE A 25 2.54 -19.56 7.45
C ILE A 25 1.25 -19.46 6.62
N TYR A 26 0.72 -18.24 6.49
CA TYR A 26 -0.51 -17.98 5.75
C TYR A 26 -0.37 -18.30 4.25
N ILE A 27 0.74 -17.91 3.63
CA ILE A 27 1.07 -18.26 2.24
C ILE A 27 1.20 -19.78 2.07
N CYS A 28 1.89 -20.46 3.00
CA CYS A 28 2.01 -21.91 2.97
C CYS A 28 0.64 -22.61 3.12
N PHE A 29 -0.23 -22.10 4.00
CA PHE A 29 -1.59 -22.60 4.16
C PHE A 29 -2.41 -22.46 2.86
N ILE A 30 -2.40 -21.27 2.24
CA ILE A 30 -3.06 -21.04 0.96
C ILE A 30 -2.51 -21.99 -0.12
N GLY A 31 -1.19 -22.17 -0.18
CA GLY A 31 -0.56 -23.10 -1.12
C GLY A 31 -1.01 -24.55 -0.90
N TYR A 32 -1.09 -24.99 0.36
CA TYR A 32 -1.56 -26.33 0.73
C TYR A 32 -3.03 -26.57 0.36
N GLU A 33 -3.90 -25.58 0.56
CA GLU A 33 -5.31 -25.62 0.18
C GLU A 33 -5.55 -25.39 -1.33
N GLY A 34 -4.50 -25.28 -2.13
CA GLY A 34 -4.60 -25.09 -3.59
C GLY A 34 -5.05 -23.71 -4.03
N GLY A 35 -4.91 -22.69 -3.17
CA GLY A 35 -5.32 -21.31 -3.48
C GLY A 35 -4.50 -20.65 -4.60
N PHE A 36 -3.30 -21.15 -4.89
CA PHE A 36 -2.51 -20.77 -6.07
C PHE A 36 -3.00 -21.50 -7.33
N THR A 37 -4.25 -21.24 -7.68
CA THR A 37 -4.91 -21.78 -8.86
C THR A 37 -4.21 -21.36 -10.15
N GLU A 38 -4.44 -22.11 -11.24
CA GLU A 38 -3.97 -21.72 -12.59
C GLU A 38 -4.44 -20.31 -12.95
N LYS A 39 -5.64 -19.91 -12.52
CA LYS A 39 -6.15 -18.56 -12.71
C LYS A 39 -5.32 -17.51 -11.99
N PHE A 40 -4.94 -17.75 -10.74
CA PHE A 40 -4.19 -16.79 -9.92
C PHE A 40 -2.76 -16.58 -10.44
N LEU A 41 -2.11 -17.67 -10.85
CA LEU A 41 -0.75 -17.66 -11.37
C LEU A 41 -0.67 -17.40 -12.89
N HIS A 42 -1.79 -17.16 -13.56
CA HIS A 42 -1.81 -16.87 -15.00
C HIS A 42 -1.20 -15.51 -15.31
N PHE A 43 -0.34 -15.48 -16.34
CA PHE A 43 0.24 -14.27 -16.91
C PHE A 43 -0.11 -14.17 -18.40
N GLY A 44 -0.54 -12.99 -18.80
CA GLY A 44 -1.01 -12.70 -20.14
C GLY A 44 -2.53 -12.78 -20.29
N PRO A 45 -3.03 -12.69 -21.54
CA PRO A 45 -4.45 -12.73 -21.83
C PRO A 45 -5.05 -14.10 -21.52
N GLY A 46 -6.31 -14.10 -21.13
CA GLY A 46 -7.11 -15.32 -21.00
C GLY A 46 -7.32 -15.97 -22.35
N THR A 47 -7.03 -17.27 -22.42
CA THR A 47 -7.20 -18.11 -23.61
C THR A 47 -8.22 -19.23 -23.38
N THR A 48 -8.55 -19.52 -22.13
CA THR A 48 -9.54 -20.52 -21.72
C THR A 48 -10.52 -19.92 -20.70
N PRO A 49 -11.71 -20.50 -20.51
CA PRO A 49 -12.65 -20.03 -19.50
C PRO A 49 -12.08 -19.99 -18.08
N GLU A 50 -11.13 -20.88 -17.77
CA GLU A 50 -10.53 -21.04 -16.45
C GLU A 50 -9.50 -19.94 -16.14
N ASN A 51 -8.73 -19.49 -17.13
CA ASN A 51 -7.71 -18.44 -16.98
C ASN A 51 -8.19 -17.04 -17.40
N THR A 52 -9.39 -16.93 -17.98
CA THR A 52 -9.98 -15.65 -18.36
C THR A 52 -10.54 -14.92 -17.14
N THR A 53 -10.28 -13.61 -17.07
CA THR A 53 -10.81 -12.74 -16.03
C THR A 53 -11.45 -11.48 -16.62
N ASN A 54 -12.23 -10.80 -15.80
CA ASN A 54 -12.90 -9.56 -16.15
C ASN A 54 -12.43 -8.43 -15.24
N PHE A 55 -12.20 -7.27 -15.84
CA PHE A 55 -12.01 -6.02 -15.13
C PHE A 55 -13.15 -5.07 -15.47
N ILE A 56 -14.02 -4.74 -14.50
CA ILE A 56 -15.20 -3.88 -14.70
C ILE A 56 -16.03 -4.32 -15.93
N GLY A 57 -16.28 -5.63 -16.05
CA GLY A 57 -17.02 -6.22 -17.17
C GLY A 57 -16.24 -6.37 -18.49
N ILE A 58 -15.00 -5.90 -18.56
CA ILE A 58 -14.13 -6.06 -19.74
C ILE A 58 -13.38 -7.39 -19.64
N LYS A 59 -13.54 -8.26 -20.64
CA LYS A 59 -12.78 -9.52 -20.76
C LYS A 59 -11.32 -9.24 -21.08
N MET A 60 -10.41 -9.78 -20.25
CA MET A 60 -8.96 -9.67 -20.42
C MET A 60 -8.44 -10.78 -21.35
N ASP A 61 -8.80 -10.70 -22.64
CA ASP A 61 -8.53 -11.73 -23.66
C ASP A 61 -7.43 -11.33 -24.67
N THR A 62 -6.84 -10.14 -24.52
CA THR A 62 -5.82 -9.60 -25.43
C THR A 62 -4.72 -8.89 -24.65
N TRP A 63 -3.49 -8.93 -25.16
CA TRP A 63 -2.33 -8.25 -24.56
C TRP A 63 -2.51 -6.74 -24.46
N GLU A 64 -3.25 -6.13 -25.38
CA GLU A 64 -3.58 -4.71 -25.33
C GLU A 64 -4.36 -4.37 -24.06
N LYS A 65 -5.43 -5.11 -23.77
CA LYS A 65 -6.25 -4.91 -22.56
C LYS A 65 -5.46 -5.19 -21.29
N VAL A 66 -4.68 -6.26 -21.28
CA VAL A 66 -3.78 -6.62 -20.15
C VAL A 66 -2.77 -5.49 -19.89
N GLY A 67 -2.13 -4.99 -20.95
CA GLY A 67 -1.15 -3.91 -20.86
C GLY A 67 -1.75 -2.60 -20.37
N ILE A 68 -2.95 -2.24 -20.85
CA ILE A 68 -3.69 -1.08 -20.34
C ILE A 68 -3.95 -1.24 -18.84
N LEU A 69 -4.41 -2.41 -18.40
CA LEU A 69 -4.68 -2.64 -16.98
C LEU A 69 -3.41 -2.57 -16.13
N TYR A 70 -2.27 -3.08 -16.60
CA TYR A 70 -0.99 -2.90 -15.90
C TYR A 70 -0.65 -1.43 -15.69
N VAL A 71 -0.75 -0.63 -16.75
CA VAL A 71 -0.45 0.80 -16.70
C VAL A 71 -1.42 1.51 -15.76
N VAL A 72 -2.72 1.25 -15.88
CA VAL A 72 -3.75 1.86 -15.03
C VAL A 72 -3.53 1.48 -13.56
N SER A 73 -3.34 0.20 -13.23
CA SER A 73 -3.10 -0.24 -11.85
C SER A 73 -1.82 0.36 -11.27
N PHE A 74 -0.73 0.37 -12.04
CA PHE A 74 0.53 0.97 -11.62
C PHE A 74 0.40 2.47 -11.32
N PHE A 75 -0.11 3.25 -12.27
CA PHE A 75 -0.23 4.70 -12.09
C PHE A 75 -1.29 5.06 -11.05
N SER A 76 -2.37 4.28 -10.94
CA SER A 76 -3.38 4.51 -9.89
C SER A 76 -2.76 4.37 -8.50
N ALA A 77 -1.99 3.31 -8.25
CA ALA A 77 -1.31 3.14 -6.97
C ALA A 77 -0.22 4.19 -6.72
N LEU A 78 0.57 4.50 -7.75
CA LEU A 78 1.63 5.52 -7.66
C LEU A 78 1.05 6.89 -7.32
N ILE A 79 0.02 7.33 -8.05
CA ILE A 79 -0.63 8.63 -7.84
C ILE A 79 -1.35 8.64 -6.50
N ASN A 80 -2.06 7.56 -6.14
CA ASN A 80 -2.73 7.46 -4.84
C ASN A 80 -1.73 7.65 -3.69
N GLN A 81 -0.63 6.90 -3.72
CA GLN A 81 0.36 6.95 -2.66
C GLN A 81 1.11 8.28 -2.64
N TYR A 82 1.43 8.85 -3.80
CA TYR A 82 1.96 10.21 -3.90
C TYR A 82 1.00 11.23 -3.29
N TYR A 83 -0.29 11.17 -3.64
CA TYR A 83 -1.31 12.07 -3.14
C TYR A 83 -1.44 11.98 -1.62
N VAL A 84 -1.51 10.77 -1.06
CA VAL A 84 -1.56 10.54 0.40
C VAL A 84 -0.35 11.20 1.07
N PHE A 85 0.87 11.03 0.55
CA PHE A 85 2.03 11.71 1.11
C PHE A 85 1.95 13.24 0.95
N ALA A 86 1.61 13.73 -0.23
CA ALA A 86 1.60 15.16 -0.51
C ALA A 86 0.54 15.89 0.33
N VAL A 87 -0.65 15.32 0.48
CA VAL A 87 -1.77 15.95 1.19
C VAL A 87 -1.72 15.68 2.68
N SER A 88 -1.61 14.42 3.12
CA SER A 88 -1.62 14.11 4.56
C SER A 88 -0.44 14.75 5.31
N GLU A 89 0.76 14.77 4.70
CA GLU A 89 1.95 15.31 5.37
C GLU A 89 2.05 16.83 5.32
N ASN A 90 1.61 17.48 4.23
CA ASN A 90 1.78 18.93 4.07
C ASN A 90 0.52 19.74 4.39
N LEU A 91 -0.66 19.12 4.35
CA LEU A 91 -1.93 19.78 4.69
C LEU A 91 -2.59 19.12 5.91
N GLY A 92 -2.70 17.79 5.90
CA GLY A 92 -3.32 17.03 6.98
C GLY A 92 -2.63 17.24 8.33
N SER A 93 -1.30 17.34 8.36
CA SER A 93 -0.54 17.63 9.57
C SER A 93 -0.98 18.93 10.27
N TYR A 94 -1.20 20.01 9.51
CA TYR A 94 -1.68 21.29 10.08
C TYR A 94 -3.15 21.26 10.48
N VAL A 95 -3.98 20.50 9.75
CA VAL A 95 -5.44 20.48 9.97
C VAL A 95 -5.82 19.57 11.15
N TRP A 96 -5.16 18.40 11.26
CA TRP A 96 -5.52 17.38 12.25
C TRP A 96 -4.73 17.50 13.56
N GLN A 97 -3.56 18.16 13.57
CA GLN A 97 -2.81 18.37 14.80
C GLN A 97 -3.39 19.50 15.63
N ARG A 98 -3.94 19.17 16.79
CA ARG A 98 -4.51 20.15 17.74
C ARG A 98 -3.51 21.21 18.24
N ALA A 99 -2.21 20.91 18.14
CA ALA A 99 -1.15 21.83 18.54
C ALA A 99 -0.97 22.97 17.52
N GLU A 100 -1.24 22.70 16.25
CA GLU A 100 -1.14 23.69 15.18
C GLU A 100 -2.41 24.55 15.16
N LYS A 101 -2.23 25.87 15.24
CA LYS A 101 -3.34 26.84 15.28
C LYS A 101 -3.52 27.60 13.97
N VAL A 102 -2.58 27.44 13.05
CA VAL A 102 -2.51 28.20 11.80
C VAL A 102 -2.21 27.22 10.67
N VAL A 103 -3.02 27.25 9.62
CA VAL A 103 -2.78 26.50 8.38
C VAL A 103 -2.08 27.44 7.39
N PRO A 104 -0.82 27.18 6.99
CA PRO A 104 -0.04 28.09 6.16
C PRO A 104 -0.35 27.96 4.65
N HIS A 105 -1.62 27.73 4.30
CA HIS A 105 -2.07 27.49 2.93
C HIS A 105 -3.27 28.36 2.58
N ASP A 106 -3.54 28.51 1.28
CA ASP A 106 -4.72 29.24 0.82
C ASP A 106 -6.02 28.59 1.33
N LYS A 107 -6.95 29.42 1.78
CA LYS A 107 -8.20 28.97 2.40
C LYS A 107 -9.07 28.18 1.42
N PHE A 108 -9.25 28.70 0.21
CA PHE A 108 -10.12 28.06 -0.79
C PHE A 108 -9.56 26.68 -1.18
N TRP A 109 -8.27 26.61 -1.53
CA TRP A 109 -7.62 25.36 -1.92
C TRP A 109 -7.59 24.34 -0.78
N THR A 110 -7.37 24.79 0.46
CA THR A 110 -7.40 23.92 1.64
C THR A 110 -8.75 23.23 1.77
N TYR A 111 -9.86 23.99 1.77
CA TYR A 111 -11.19 23.39 1.86
C TYR A 111 -11.50 22.51 0.65
N PHE A 112 -11.19 22.98 -0.56
CA PHE A 112 -11.45 22.22 -1.78
C PHE A 112 -10.77 20.85 -1.75
N ILE A 113 -9.47 20.81 -1.42
CA ILE A 113 -8.69 19.56 -1.33
C ILE A 113 -9.28 18.64 -0.26
N LEU A 114 -9.57 19.15 0.95
CA LEU A 114 -10.10 18.33 2.05
C LEU A 114 -11.50 17.75 1.74
N PHE A 115 -12.34 18.48 1.00
CA PHE A 115 -13.65 17.97 0.58
C PHE A 115 -13.56 17.01 -0.61
N ALA A 116 -12.61 17.22 -1.52
CA ALA A 116 -12.39 16.34 -2.66
C ALA A 116 -11.71 15.02 -2.26
N GLU A 117 -10.87 15.04 -1.21
CA GLU A 117 -10.05 13.91 -0.78
C GLU A 117 -10.86 12.61 -0.56
N PRO A 118 -11.98 12.59 0.19
CA PRO A 118 -12.78 11.38 0.33
C PRO A 118 -13.28 10.83 -0.99
N VAL A 119 -13.70 11.70 -1.92
CA VAL A 119 -14.21 11.29 -3.24
C VAL A 119 -13.09 10.67 -4.07
N ILE A 120 -11.91 11.30 -4.09
CA ILE A 120 -10.73 10.77 -4.79
C ILE A 120 -10.35 9.40 -4.21
N GLY A 121 -10.31 9.27 -2.89
CA GLY A 121 -10.01 8.01 -2.20
C GLY A 121 -10.99 6.90 -2.55
N GLN A 122 -12.29 7.19 -2.62
CA GLN A 122 -13.29 6.20 -3.04
C GLN A 122 -13.11 5.76 -4.50
N LEU A 123 -12.85 6.69 -5.42
CA LEU A 123 -12.64 6.36 -6.83
C LEU A 123 -11.42 5.45 -7.02
N LEU A 124 -10.31 5.77 -6.36
CA LEU A 124 -9.09 4.95 -6.40
C LEU A 124 -9.30 3.59 -5.72
N GLY A 125 -10.06 3.56 -4.62
CA GLY A 125 -10.44 2.32 -3.94
C GLY A 125 -11.27 1.38 -4.82
N VAL A 126 -12.19 1.92 -5.64
CA VAL A 126 -12.97 1.12 -6.60
C VAL A 126 -12.06 0.47 -7.65
N ILE A 127 -11.09 1.20 -8.19
CA ILE A 127 -10.14 0.66 -9.18
C ILE A 127 -9.33 -0.48 -8.55
N ALA A 128 -8.73 -0.26 -7.38
CA ALA A 128 -7.97 -1.28 -6.64
C ALA A 128 -8.82 -2.52 -6.30
N PHE A 129 -10.08 -2.30 -5.90
CA PHE A 129 -11.02 -3.37 -5.62
C PHE A 129 -11.28 -4.24 -6.87
N PHE A 130 -11.56 -3.62 -8.02
CA PHE A 130 -11.77 -4.37 -9.26
C PHE A 130 -10.49 -5.05 -9.77
N THR A 131 -9.32 -4.45 -9.57
CA THR A 131 -8.02 -5.10 -9.83
C THR A 131 -7.86 -6.35 -8.97
N THR A 132 -8.19 -6.27 -7.68
CA THR A 132 -8.14 -7.42 -6.76
C THR A 132 -9.15 -8.50 -7.15
N LEU A 133 -10.35 -8.11 -7.58
CA LEU A 133 -11.38 -9.04 -8.07
C LEU A 133 -11.02 -9.77 -9.36
N THR A 134 -9.98 -9.34 -10.09
CA THR A 134 -9.46 -10.15 -11.20
C THR A 134 -8.94 -11.49 -10.72
N LEU A 135 -8.52 -11.57 -9.44
CA LEU A 135 -7.92 -12.74 -8.80
C LEU A 135 -6.70 -13.26 -9.56
N GLN A 136 -5.94 -12.39 -10.24
CA GLN A 136 -4.69 -12.76 -10.91
C GLN A 136 -3.54 -11.93 -10.37
N LEU A 137 -2.47 -12.63 -9.99
CA LEU A 137 -1.26 -12.01 -9.46
C LEU A 137 -0.69 -10.95 -10.41
N GLN A 138 -0.77 -11.21 -11.72
CA GLN A 138 -0.26 -10.32 -12.75
C GLN A 138 -0.81 -8.89 -12.68
N PHE A 139 -2.05 -8.69 -12.21
CA PHE A 139 -2.67 -7.36 -12.10
C PHE A 139 -2.44 -6.69 -10.75
N ILE A 140 -2.16 -7.49 -9.72
CA ILE A 140 -1.82 -7.02 -8.37
C ILE A 140 -0.38 -6.49 -8.34
N LEU A 141 0.56 -7.14 -9.06
CA LEU A 141 1.97 -6.77 -9.03
C LEU A 141 2.25 -5.32 -9.48
N PRO A 142 1.71 -4.82 -10.61
CA PRO A 142 1.91 -3.42 -11.00
C PRO A 142 1.41 -2.43 -9.95
N GLU A 143 0.27 -2.72 -9.31
CA GLU A 143 -0.29 -1.90 -8.22
C GLU A 143 0.69 -1.85 -7.03
N MET A 144 1.19 -3.00 -6.59
CA MET A 144 2.17 -3.09 -5.51
C MET A 144 3.45 -2.29 -5.83
N VAL A 145 4.01 -2.47 -7.03
CA VAL A 145 5.24 -1.79 -7.44
C VAL A 145 5.03 -0.28 -7.53
N GLY A 146 3.91 0.17 -8.12
CA GLY A 146 3.57 1.59 -8.21
C GLY A 146 3.47 2.24 -6.83
N GLY A 147 2.78 1.58 -5.89
CA GLY A 147 2.69 2.02 -4.50
C GLY A 147 4.05 2.08 -3.80
N MET A 148 4.89 1.06 -3.96
CA MET A 148 6.24 1.04 -3.36
C MET A 148 7.13 2.17 -3.89
N ILE A 149 7.11 2.42 -5.21
CA ILE A 149 7.90 3.49 -5.84
C ILE A 149 7.52 4.86 -5.31
N ALA A 150 6.24 5.11 -5.04
CA ALA A 150 5.80 6.36 -4.43
C ALA A 150 6.06 6.42 -2.91
N HIS A 151 5.93 5.29 -2.21
CA HIS A 151 6.03 5.25 -0.75
C HIS A 151 7.47 5.39 -0.24
N ILE A 152 8.39 4.60 -0.80
CA ILE A 152 9.76 4.50 -0.31
C ILE A 152 10.48 5.86 -0.32
N PRO A 153 10.45 6.66 -1.41
CA PRO A 153 11.09 7.98 -1.42
C PRO A 153 10.51 8.94 -0.37
N GLY A 154 9.20 8.89 -0.13
CA GLY A 154 8.53 9.70 0.90
C GLY A 154 9.08 9.41 2.30
N VAL A 155 9.21 8.12 2.64
CA VAL A 155 9.82 7.68 3.91
C VAL A 155 11.29 8.04 3.98
N MET A 156 12.07 7.79 2.91
CA MET A 156 13.50 8.08 2.87
C MET A 156 13.79 9.57 3.06
N ARG A 157 12.99 10.45 2.44
CA ARG A 157 13.08 11.89 2.66
C ARG A 157 12.90 12.27 4.12
N ARG A 158 11.92 11.67 4.81
CA ARG A 158 11.68 11.92 6.23
C ARG A 158 12.80 11.39 7.12
N LEU A 159 13.35 10.22 6.80
CA LEU A 159 14.48 9.65 7.54
C LEU A 159 15.76 10.47 7.36
N ALA A 160 15.96 11.11 6.19
CA ALA A 160 17.11 11.98 5.95
C ALA A 160 17.13 13.23 6.85
N ASP A 161 15.95 13.71 7.28
CA ASP A 161 15.81 14.84 8.22
C ASP A 161 15.95 14.42 9.70
N LYS A 162 16.30 13.16 9.98
CA LYS A 162 16.39 12.60 11.33
C LYS A 162 17.80 12.11 11.62
N GLU A 163 18.28 12.40 12.84
CA GLU A 163 19.49 11.81 13.38
C GLU A 163 19.14 10.60 14.26
N PHE A 164 19.95 9.54 14.17
CA PHE A 164 19.81 8.37 15.02
C PHE A 164 20.63 8.56 16.29
N ASP A 165 20.00 8.52 17.46
CA ASP A 165 20.65 8.71 18.76
C ASP A 165 21.68 7.59 19.04
N PRO A 166 23.00 7.91 19.04
CA PRO A 166 24.05 6.91 19.22
C PRO A 166 24.13 6.39 20.66
N GLU A 167 23.76 7.19 21.68
CA GLU A 167 23.76 6.75 23.07
C GLU A 167 22.67 5.72 23.32
N TYR A 168 21.49 5.92 22.73
CA TYR A 168 20.41 4.95 22.75
C TYR A 168 20.79 3.64 22.04
N LEU A 169 21.49 3.72 20.90
CA LEU A 169 21.97 2.55 20.14
C LEU A 169 23.06 1.76 20.90
N LEU A 170 23.97 2.44 21.60
CA LEU A 170 25.03 1.81 22.39
C LEU A 170 24.48 1.09 23.63
N LYS A 171 23.46 1.66 24.29
CA LYS A 171 22.82 1.08 25.47
C LYS A 171 22.08 -0.22 25.16
N ASN A 172 21.49 -0.33 23.97
CA ASN A 172 20.75 -1.51 23.53
C ASN A 172 21.62 -2.60 22.88
N LYS A 173 22.87 -2.31 22.49
CA LYS A 173 23.84 -3.33 22.04
C LYS A 173 24.48 -4.14 23.19
N LYS A 174 24.37 -3.66 24.43
CA LYS A 174 24.99 -4.28 25.62
C LYS A 174 24.02 -5.11 26.48
N LYS A 175 22.76 -5.24 26.05
CA LYS A 175 21.76 -6.13 26.61
C LYS A 175 21.56 -7.30 25.66
#